data_AF-A0A3D4A1Q0-F1
#
_entry.id   AF-A0A3D4A1Q0-F1
#
_cell.length_a   1.000
_cell.length_b   1.000
_cell.length_c   1.000
_cell.angle_alpha   90.00
_cell.angle_beta   90.00
_cell.angle_gamma   90.00
#
_symmetry.space_group_name_H-M   'P 1'
#
loop_
_entity.id
_entity.type
_entity.pdbx_description
1 polymer ?
#
loop_
_entity_poly.entity_id
_entity_poly.type
_entity_poly.pdbx_seq_one_letter_code
_entity_poly.pdbx_strand_id
1 'polypeptide(L)'
;PGNGIQLTRGTHKGRLIIPCDHRLTRITDRNKSTRSHVIYSDDHGATWKIGGSTDFLMNECTIAERTDGSLLLNMRSNRGRKMRAVATSQNGGIDWSNCVDNPALPEPVCQANMLRVNWPTDNQPGRLVFSNPASPSKRENLVVRVSYNDGKTWPTNRTIYQGAAAYSCMTVLANGNIGIVFERDNYAFISYCEVSLQWLEGF
;
A
#
# COMPACT_ATOMS: atom_id res chain seq x y z
N PRO A 1 2.77 9.68 2.07
CA PRO A 1 1.81 9.98 0.98
C PRO A 1 0.83 8.80 0.77
N GLY A 2 -0.38 9.08 0.30
CA GLY A 2 -1.47 8.10 0.24
C GLY A 2 -2.54 8.34 1.30
N ASN A 3 -3.30 7.31 1.66
CA ASN A 3 -4.34 7.35 2.68
C ASN A 3 -4.05 6.40 3.86
N GLY A 4 -4.64 6.72 5.01
CA GLY A 4 -4.73 5.80 6.14
C GLY A 4 -5.92 4.85 6.04
N ILE A 5 -6.10 4.06 7.08
CA ILE A 5 -7.26 3.15 7.25
C ILE A 5 -7.87 3.31 8.64
N GLN A 6 -9.13 2.91 8.78
CA GLN A 6 -9.75 2.64 10.07
C GLN A 6 -9.96 1.13 10.18
N LEU A 7 -9.51 0.53 11.28
CA LEU A 7 -9.68 -0.91 11.50
C LEU A 7 -11.14 -1.26 11.73
N THR A 8 -11.58 -2.35 11.14
CA THR A 8 -12.98 -2.80 11.19
C THR A 8 -13.17 -4.09 11.97
N ARG A 9 -12.07 -4.77 12.32
CA ARG A 9 -12.07 -6.11 12.93
C ARG A 9 -11.12 -6.18 14.12
N GLY A 10 -11.24 -7.28 14.88
CA GLY A 10 -10.36 -7.59 16.00
C GLY A 10 -10.50 -6.66 17.22
N THR A 11 -9.57 -6.78 18.15
CA THR A 11 -9.54 -6.05 19.43
C THR A 11 -9.29 -4.55 19.27
N HIS A 12 -8.78 -4.12 18.12
CA HIS A 12 -8.47 -2.72 17.80
C HIS A 12 -9.45 -2.09 16.81
N LYS A 13 -10.65 -2.68 16.64
CA LYS A 13 -11.72 -2.12 15.80
C LYS A 13 -11.98 -0.66 16.17
N GLY A 14 -12.03 0.21 15.17
CA GLY A 14 -12.22 1.66 15.32
C GLY A 14 -10.92 2.47 15.32
N ARG A 15 -9.76 1.83 15.56
CA ARG A 15 -8.45 2.49 15.50
C ARG A 15 -8.19 3.11 14.14
N LEU A 16 -7.78 4.37 14.13
CA LEU A 16 -7.24 5.04 12.94
C LEU A 16 -5.75 4.73 12.82
N ILE A 17 -5.29 4.39 11.62
CA ILE A 17 -3.87 4.10 11.36
C ILE A 17 -3.40 4.86 10.12
N ILE A 18 -2.30 5.59 10.27
CA ILE A 18 -1.61 6.28 9.17
C ILE A 18 -0.24 5.61 8.95
N PRO A 19 0.03 5.09 7.74
CA PRO A 19 1.37 4.61 7.38
C PRO A 19 2.32 5.78 7.17
N CYS A 20 3.52 5.68 7.76
CA CYS A 20 4.52 6.74 7.77
C CYS A 20 5.92 6.17 7.50
N ASP A 21 6.86 7.05 7.17
CA ASP A 21 8.28 6.74 7.12
C ASP A 21 9.09 7.79 7.90
N HIS A 22 10.27 7.41 8.34
CA HIS A 22 11.19 8.32 9.01
C HIS A 22 12.64 8.01 8.67
N ARG A 23 13.52 8.96 8.97
CA ARG A 23 14.96 8.83 8.86
C ARG A 23 15.60 8.99 10.23
N LEU A 24 16.50 8.07 10.59
CA LEU A 24 17.35 8.23 11.76
C LEU A 24 18.50 9.20 11.45
N THR A 25 18.50 10.35 12.10
CA THR A 25 19.50 11.42 11.89
C THR A 25 20.92 11.03 12.33
N ARG A 26 21.03 10.08 13.28
CA ARG A 26 22.32 9.55 13.75
C ARG A 26 23.06 8.66 12.73
N ILE A 27 22.41 8.27 11.63
CA ILE A 27 23.02 7.48 10.55
C ILE A 27 23.14 8.39 9.32
N THR A 28 24.38 8.68 8.94
CA THR A 28 24.69 9.61 7.84
C THR A 28 24.29 9.06 6.48
N ASP A 29 24.48 7.75 6.26
CA ASP A 29 24.04 7.07 5.05
C ASP A 29 22.51 7.11 4.92
N ARG A 30 22.02 7.96 4.02
CA ARG A 30 20.59 8.15 3.74
C ARG A 30 19.94 6.84 3.28
N ASN A 31 20.69 6.04 2.54
CA ASN A 31 20.27 4.75 2.06
C ASN A 31 20.47 3.65 3.10
N LYS A 32 20.70 3.97 4.38
CA LYS A 32 20.70 2.99 5.50
C LYS A 32 19.97 3.49 6.75
N SER A 33 19.37 4.68 6.68
CA SER A 33 18.78 5.35 7.83
C SER A 33 17.25 5.42 7.79
N THR A 34 16.62 4.98 6.69
CA THR A 34 15.18 5.07 6.48
C THR A 34 14.46 3.82 6.99
N ARG A 35 13.28 4.02 7.59
CA ARG A 35 12.38 2.96 8.08
C ARG A 35 10.93 3.37 7.81
N SER A 36 10.04 2.39 7.68
CA SER A 36 8.60 2.61 7.74
C SER A 36 8.10 2.39 9.15
N HIS A 37 6.99 3.03 9.50
CA HIS A 37 6.27 2.85 10.75
C HIS A 37 4.80 3.22 10.56
N VAL A 38 4.03 3.17 11.64
CA VAL A 38 2.68 3.73 11.67
C VAL A 38 2.53 4.69 12.83
N ILE A 39 1.61 5.64 12.70
CA ILE A 39 1.00 6.30 13.85
C ILE A 39 -0.46 5.86 13.94
N TYR A 40 -1.02 5.82 15.14
CA TYR A 40 -2.39 5.38 15.35
C TYR A 40 -3.11 6.19 16.43
N SER A 41 -4.43 6.16 16.38
CA SER A 41 -5.33 6.76 17.36
C SER A 41 -6.46 5.78 17.70
N ASP A 42 -6.72 5.61 18.99
CA ASP A 42 -7.82 4.80 19.54
C ASP A 42 -9.00 5.65 20.05
N ASP A 43 -8.90 6.97 19.93
CA ASP A 43 -9.84 7.96 20.45
C ASP A 43 -10.37 8.88 19.33
N HIS A 44 -10.58 8.29 18.16
CA HIS A 44 -11.15 8.96 16.98
C HIS A 44 -10.36 10.20 16.53
N GLY A 45 -9.03 10.18 16.71
CA GLY A 45 -8.10 11.20 16.24
C GLY A 45 -7.77 12.28 17.26
N ALA A 46 -8.29 12.19 18.50
CA ALA A 46 -8.00 13.16 19.55
C ALA A 46 -6.54 13.10 20.01
N THR A 47 -5.97 11.90 20.16
CA THR A 47 -4.55 11.69 20.45
C THR A 47 -3.93 10.65 19.52
N TRP A 48 -2.62 10.78 19.30
CA TRP A 48 -1.86 9.93 18.39
C TRP A 48 -0.65 9.33 19.08
N LYS A 49 -0.40 8.05 18.81
CA LYS A 49 0.76 7.29 19.31
C LYS A 49 1.58 6.77 18.15
N ILE A 50 2.89 6.67 18.35
CA ILE A 50 3.80 6.03 17.41
C ILE A 50 3.74 4.52 17.63
N GLY A 51 3.54 3.75 16.55
CA GLY A 51 3.58 2.29 16.54
C GLY A 51 4.97 1.72 16.25
N GLY A 52 5.01 0.45 15.86
CA GLY A 52 6.25 -0.25 15.53
C GLY A 52 6.92 0.30 14.28
N SER A 53 8.24 0.16 14.23
CA SER A 53 9.05 0.48 13.04
C SER A 53 9.58 -0.79 12.39
N THR A 54 9.60 -0.83 11.06
CA THR A 54 10.09 -1.96 10.26
C THR A 54 11.61 -2.04 10.22
N ASP A 55 12.18 -2.98 9.46
CA ASP A 55 13.60 -2.98 9.13
C ASP A 55 14.05 -1.67 8.45
N PHE A 56 15.36 -1.46 8.42
CA PHE A 56 15.99 -0.39 7.64
C PHE A 56 15.75 -0.56 6.14
N LEU A 57 16.04 0.51 5.38
CA LEU A 57 15.94 0.56 3.92
C LEU A 57 14.51 0.58 3.41
N MET A 58 13.56 0.83 4.30
CA MET A 58 12.15 1.01 3.98
C MET A 58 11.80 2.49 3.98
N ASN A 59 10.82 2.87 3.18
CA ASN A 59 10.42 4.27 3.05
C ASN A 59 8.89 4.37 2.89
N GLU A 60 8.38 5.24 2.01
CA GLU A 60 6.95 5.44 1.81
C GLU A 60 6.18 4.11 1.71
N CYS A 61 5.14 3.99 2.52
CA CYS A 61 4.40 2.74 2.69
C CYS A 61 2.89 2.96 2.67
N THR A 62 2.17 1.87 2.46
CA THR A 62 0.72 1.78 2.46
C THR A 62 0.29 0.57 3.27
N ILE A 63 -0.91 0.61 3.84
CA ILE A 63 -1.37 -0.40 4.79
C ILE A 63 -2.74 -0.95 4.39
N ALA A 64 -2.99 -2.23 4.70
CA ALA A 64 -4.32 -2.82 4.63
C ALA A 64 -4.57 -3.77 5.80
N GLU A 65 -5.82 -3.79 6.26
CA GLU A 65 -6.33 -4.79 7.21
C GLU A 65 -6.63 -6.09 6.44
N ARG A 66 -6.14 -7.24 6.95
CA ARG A 66 -6.35 -8.57 6.38
C ARG A 66 -7.56 -9.25 7.02
N THR A 67 -8.05 -10.34 6.42
CA THR A 67 -9.26 -11.04 6.89
C THR A 67 -9.13 -11.64 8.28
N ASP A 68 -7.91 -12.00 8.68
CA ASP A 68 -7.54 -12.48 10.02
C ASP A 68 -7.40 -11.35 11.05
N GLY A 69 -7.61 -10.08 10.66
CA GLY A 69 -7.43 -8.89 11.51
C GLY A 69 -5.98 -8.42 11.63
N SER A 70 -5.02 -9.15 11.06
CA SER A 70 -3.63 -8.69 10.98
C SER A 70 -3.49 -7.55 9.96
N LEU A 71 -2.41 -6.77 10.07
CA LEU A 71 -2.11 -5.69 9.13
C LEU A 71 -1.04 -6.12 8.15
N LEU A 72 -1.19 -5.72 6.89
CA LEU A 72 -0.18 -5.83 5.85
C LEU A 72 0.37 -4.43 5.54
N LEU A 73 1.66 -4.25 5.73
CA LEU A 73 2.39 -3.07 5.27
C LEU A 73 3.09 -3.40 3.96
N ASN A 74 2.92 -2.55 2.95
CA ASN A 74 3.62 -2.63 1.68
C ASN A 74 4.47 -1.36 1.51
N MET A 75 5.76 -1.54 1.27
CA MET A 75 6.76 -0.49 1.43
C MET A 75 7.61 -0.31 0.17
N ARG A 76 7.94 0.95 -0.09
CA ARG A 76 9.01 1.33 -1.00
C ARG A 76 10.32 0.81 -0.41
N SER A 77 11.07 0.07 -1.22
CA SER A 77 12.29 -0.62 -0.80
C SER A 77 13.52 0.02 -1.41
N ASN A 78 14.38 0.58 -0.56
CA ASN A 78 15.68 1.11 -0.95
C ASN A 78 16.79 0.02 -0.91
N ARG A 79 16.41 -1.26 -0.80
CA ARG A 79 17.36 -2.40 -0.78
C ARG A 79 18.01 -2.72 -2.13
N GLY A 80 17.61 -2.03 -3.21
CA GLY A 80 18.12 -2.27 -4.56
C GLY A 80 17.57 -3.55 -5.23
N ARG A 81 16.51 -4.15 -4.67
CA ARG A 81 15.90 -5.38 -5.18
C ARG A 81 14.90 -5.16 -6.32
N LYS A 82 14.59 -3.90 -6.66
CA LYS A 82 13.68 -3.51 -7.75
C LYS A 82 12.26 -4.07 -7.61
N MET A 83 11.82 -4.24 -6.36
CA MET A 83 10.50 -4.76 -6.01
C MET A 83 10.09 -4.23 -4.63
N ARG A 84 8.78 -4.29 -4.35
CA ARG A 84 8.22 -3.88 -3.05
C ARG A 84 8.69 -4.83 -1.96
N ALA A 85 8.78 -4.31 -0.74
CA ALA A 85 8.90 -5.13 0.46
C ALA A 85 7.58 -5.13 1.23
N VAL A 86 7.31 -6.21 1.96
CA VAL A 86 6.12 -6.35 2.81
C VAL A 86 6.49 -6.78 4.23
N ALA A 87 5.68 -6.37 5.20
CA ALA A 87 5.74 -6.83 6.58
C ALA A 87 4.32 -6.96 7.13
N THR A 88 4.14 -7.78 8.18
CA THR A 88 2.84 -8.00 8.81
C THR A 88 2.87 -7.68 10.29
N SER A 89 1.73 -7.26 10.84
CA SER A 89 1.55 -7.01 12.27
C SER A 89 0.32 -7.76 12.78
N GLN A 90 0.46 -8.49 13.88
CA GLN A 90 -0.62 -9.25 14.53
C GLN A 90 -1.30 -8.48 15.68
N ASN A 91 -0.76 -7.30 16.04
CA ASN A 91 -1.16 -6.55 17.22
C ASN A 91 -1.48 -5.09 16.89
N GLY A 92 -2.14 -4.86 15.75
CA GLY A 92 -2.66 -3.53 15.40
C GLY A 92 -1.57 -2.49 15.09
N GLY A 93 -0.40 -2.93 14.60
CA GLY A 93 0.69 -2.05 14.16
C GLY A 93 1.74 -1.74 15.23
N ILE A 94 1.75 -2.47 16.35
CA ILE A 94 2.72 -2.28 17.43
C ILE A 94 4.05 -2.97 17.13
N ASP A 95 4.01 -4.19 16.60
CA ASP A 95 5.19 -4.92 16.14
C ASP A 95 5.03 -5.35 14.68
N TRP A 96 6.14 -5.42 13.97
CA TRP A 96 6.21 -5.85 12.57
C TRP A 96 7.13 -7.06 12.43
N SER A 97 6.73 -7.99 11.57
CA SER A 97 7.62 -9.05 11.09
C SER A 97 8.80 -8.48 10.31
N ASN A 98 9.83 -9.29 10.10
CA ASN A 98 10.92 -8.96 9.17
C ASN A 98 10.37 -8.60 7.78
N CYS A 99 11.05 -7.67 7.10
CA CYS A 99 10.67 -7.21 5.77
C CYS A 99 11.04 -8.23 4.68
N VAL A 100 10.03 -8.78 4.00
CA VAL A 100 10.19 -9.76 2.93
C VAL A 100 10.02 -9.08 1.57
N ASP A 101 10.92 -9.34 0.62
CA ASP A 101 10.76 -8.85 -0.76
C ASP A 101 9.59 -9.59 -1.45
N ASN A 102 8.81 -8.87 -2.27
CA ASN A 102 7.68 -9.44 -3.00
C ASN A 102 7.90 -9.39 -4.52
N PRO A 103 8.37 -10.50 -5.15
CA PRO A 103 8.66 -10.55 -6.58
C PRO A 103 7.47 -10.30 -7.50
N ALA A 104 6.23 -10.46 -7.01
CA ALA A 104 5.03 -10.17 -7.79
C ALA A 104 4.79 -8.66 -7.99
N LEU A 105 5.53 -7.81 -7.24
CA LEU A 105 5.35 -6.36 -7.19
C LEU A 105 6.65 -5.65 -7.60
N PRO A 106 7.02 -5.65 -8.90
CA PRO A 106 8.19 -4.91 -9.39
C PRO A 106 8.00 -3.41 -9.16
N GLU A 107 9.05 -2.70 -8.76
CA GLU A 107 9.00 -1.25 -8.59
C GLU A 107 10.32 -0.52 -8.91
N PRO A 108 10.26 0.77 -9.27
CA PRO A 108 11.42 1.60 -9.59
C PRO A 108 11.82 2.52 -8.42
N VAL A 109 11.54 2.11 -7.16
CA VAL A 109 11.68 2.96 -5.96
C VAL A 109 10.72 4.16 -6.00
N CYS A 110 9.42 3.88 -5.85
CA CYS A 110 8.34 4.87 -5.94
C CYS A 110 7.33 4.71 -4.79
N GLN A 111 6.46 5.69 -4.56
CA GLN A 111 5.27 5.45 -3.74
C GLN A 111 4.27 4.56 -4.51
N ALA A 112 3.45 3.84 -3.74
CA ALA A 112 2.38 2.97 -4.23
C ALA A 112 1.21 3.02 -3.24
N ASN A 113 0.04 2.53 -3.65
CA ASN A 113 -1.14 2.49 -2.80
C ASN A 113 -1.79 1.10 -2.76
N MET A 114 -2.31 0.73 -1.60
CA MET A 114 -3.03 -0.52 -1.37
C MET A 114 -4.36 -0.21 -0.68
N LEU A 115 -5.43 -0.85 -1.16
CA LEU A 115 -6.78 -0.57 -0.70
C LEU A 115 -7.56 -1.89 -0.59
N ARG A 116 -8.32 -2.04 0.50
CA ARG A 116 -9.32 -3.11 0.61
C ARG A 116 -10.64 -2.64 0.03
N VAL A 117 -11.04 -3.25 -1.09
CA VAL A 117 -12.26 -2.89 -1.82
C VAL A 117 -13.49 -3.51 -1.16
N ASN A 118 -13.40 -4.80 -0.83
CA ASN A 118 -14.45 -5.51 -0.10
C ASN A 118 -13.86 -6.60 0.79
N TRP A 119 -14.63 -6.97 1.80
CA TRP A 119 -14.40 -8.14 2.62
C TRP A 119 -14.98 -9.40 1.95
N PRO A 120 -14.44 -10.59 2.24
CA PRO A 120 -15.04 -11.83 1.77
C PRO A 120 -16.43 -12.02 2.37
N THR A 121 -17.30 -12.65 1.60
CA THR A 121 -18.61 -13.21 2.01
C THR A 121 -18.72 -14.61 1.44
N ASP A 122 -19.75 -15.37 1.81
CA ASP A 122 -19.93 -16.75 1.33
C ASP A 122 -19.91 -16.87 -0.21
N ASN A 123 -20.39 -15.85 -0.92
CA ASN A 123 -20.49 -15.84 -2.38
C ASN A 123 -19.40 -15.02 -3.10
N GLN A 124 -18.46 -14.40 -2.39
CA GLN A 124 -17.44 -13.57 -3.03
C GLN A 124 -16.12 -13.50 -2.23
N PRO A 125 -14.96 -13.56 -2.89
CA PRO A 125 -13.68 -13.36 -2.21
C PRO A 125 -13.51 -11.90 -1.79
N GLY A 126 -12.68 -11.67 -0.76
CA GLY A 126 -12.23 -10.33 -0.40
C GLY A 126 -11.15 -9.85 -1.36
N ARG A 127 -11.23 -8.61 -1.87
CA ARG A 127 -10.35 -8.11 -2.94
C ARG A 127 -9.46 -6.98 -2.46
N LEU A 128 -8.16 -7.23 -2.32
CA LEU A 128 -7.17 -6.15 -2.12
C LEU A 128 -6.76 -5.66 -3.50
N VAL A 129 -6.64 -4.35 -3.67
CA VAL A 129 -6.08 -3.76 -4.87
C VAL A 129 -4.77 -3.03 -4.55
N PHE A 130 -3.83 -3.09 -5.47
CA PHE A 130 -2.53 -2.44 -5.35
C PHE A 130 -2.17 -1.71 -6.63
N SER A 131 -1.82 -0.43 -6.52
CA SER A 131 -1.40 0.41 -7.64
C SER A 131 0.05 0.85 -7.49
N ASN A 132 0.84 0.65 -8.54
CA ASN A 132 2.20 1.18 -8.63
C ASN A 132 2.69 1.28 -10.09
N PRO A 133 3.74 2.08 -10.36
CA PRO A 133 4.50 1.99 -11.62
C PRO A 133 5.20 0.63 -11.69
N ALA A 134 4.71 -0.23 -12.58
CA ALA A 134 5.10 -1.64 -12.66
C ALA A 134 6.31 -1.86 -13.58
N SER A 135 7.41 -1.19 -13.26
CA SER A 135 8.68 -1.33 -13.94
C SER A 135 9.81 -1.44 -12.91
N PRO A 136 10.79 -2.33 -13.09
CA PRO A 136 11.90 -2.49 -12.16
C PRO A 136 12.94 -1.36 -12.25
N SER A 137 12.81 -0.44 -13.22
CA SER A 137 13.86 0.55 -13.52
C SER A 137 13.35 1.98 -13.63
N LYS A 138 12.11 2.21 -14.08
CA LYS A 138 11.57 3.55 -14.35
C LYS A 138 10.18 3.73 -13.78
N ARG A 139 9.84 4.98 -13.47
CA ARG A 139 8.49 5.42 -13.09
C ARG A 139 7.62 5.51 -14.34
N GLU A 140 7.12 4.36 -14.77
CA GLU A 140 6.30 4.19 -15.97
C GLU A 140 5.34 3.01 -15.79
N ASN A 141 4.35 2.89 -16.69
CA ASN A 141 3.39 1.80 -16.72
C ASN A 141 2.66 1.62 -15.37
N LEU A 142 1.77 2.55 -15.03
CA LEU A 142 0.92 2.44 -13.84
C LEU A 142 -0.01 1.22 -13.99
N VAL A 143 0.12 0.27 -13.08
CA VAL A 143 -0.68 -0.96 -13.09
C VAL A 143 -1.46 -1.06 -11.79
N VAL A 144 -2.72 -1.49 -11.89
CA VAL A 144 -3.54 -1.91 -10.75
C VAL A 144 -3.62 -3.44 -10.76
N ARG A 145 -3.38 -4.04 -9.60
CA ARG A 145 -3.44 -5.50 -9.37
C ARG A 145 -4.54 -5.83 -8.38
N VAL A 146 -5.12 -7.02 -8.50
CA VAL A 146 -6.11 -7.55 -7.56
C VAL A 146 -5.56 -8.81 -6.89
N SER A 147 -5.73 -8.88 -5.57
CA SER A 147 -5.46 -10.05 -4.75
C SER A 147 -6.73 -10.53 -4.07
N TYR A 148 -6.95 -11.85 -4.11
CA TYR A 148 -8.11 -12.52 -3.53
C TYR A 148 -7.79 -13.25 -2.21
N ASN A 149 -6.56 -13.12 -1.72
CA ASN A 149 -6.03 -13.88 -0.59
C ASN A 149 -5.14 -13.00 0.31
N ASP A 150 -5.61 -11.78 0.56
CA ASP A 150 -4.97 -10.80 1.44
C ASP A 150 -3.52 -10.47 1.10
N GLY A 151 -3.25 -10.30 -0.20
CA GLY A 151 -1.97 -9.78 -0.70
C GLY A 151 -0.89 -10.85 -0.86
N LYS A 152 -1.22 -12.12 -0.63
CA LYS A 152 -0.29 -13.25 -0.83
C LYS A 152 0.05 -13.44 -2.32
N THR A 153 -0.96 -13.40 -3.19
CA THR A 153 -0.77 -13.46 -4.65
C THR A 153 -1.59 -12.38 -5.37
N TRP A 154 -1.16 -12.03 -6.59
CA TRP A 154 -1.73 -10.97 -7.43
C TRP A 154 -1.99 -11.47 -8.85
N PRO A 155 -2.92 -12.43 -9.05
CA PRO A 155 -3.11 -13.10 -10.34
C PRO A 155 -3.71 -12.20 -11.43
N THR A 156 -4.38 -11.12 -11.03
CA THR A 156 -5.09 -10.20 -11.94
C THR A 156 -4.39 -8.86 -11.94
N ASN A 157 -4.17 -8.28 -13.12
CA ASN A 157 -3.62 -6.94 -13.27
C ASN A 157 -4.03 -6.26 -14.58
N ARG A 158 -4.11 -4.92 -14.56
CA ARG A 158 -4.38 -4.09 -15.74
C ARG A 158 -3.50 -2.84 -15.71
N THR A 159 -2.98 -2.45 -16.86
CA THR A 159 -2.35 -1.13 -17.03
C THR A 159 -3.43 -0.05 -17.08
N ILE A 160 -3.26 0.96 -16.23
CA ILE A 160 -4.05 2.20 -16.21
C ILE A 160 -3.42 3.24 -17.14
N TYR A 161 -2.10 3.36 -17.13
CA TYR A 161 -1.37 4.33 -17.94
C TYR A 161 0.00 3.80 -18.36
N GLN A 162 0.22 3.64 -19.67
CA GLN A 162 1.47 3.07 -20.21
C GLN A 162 2.68 4.02 -20.08
N GLY A 163 2.46 5.33 -20.10
CA GLY A 163 3.52 6.34 -20.11
C GLY A 163 4.23 6.52 -18.77
N ALA A 164 4.98 7.62 -18.66
CA ALA A 164 5.63 8.00 -17.41
C ALA A 164 4.56 8.20 -16.31
N ALA A 165 4.69 7.44 -15.23
CA ALA A 165 3.73 7.43 -14.13
C ALA A 165 4.44 7.22 -12.80
N ALA A 166 4.03 7.96 -11.78
CA ALA A 166 4.70 7.95 -10.47
C ALA A 166 3.70 7.67 -9.35
N TYR A 167 3.43 8.65 -8.48
CA TYR A 167 2.65 8.39 -7.27
C TYR A 167 1.21 8.10 -7.64
N SER A 168 0.54 7.28 -6.81
CA SER A 168 -0.86 6.96 -6.96
C SER A 168 -1.56 6.82 -5.62
N CYS A 169 -2.86 7.11 -5.59
CA CYS A 169 -3.73 6.94 -4.44
C CYS A 169 -5.11 6.49 -4.93
N MET A 170 -5.72 5.53 -4.24
CA MET A 170 -7.01 4.95 -4.61
C MET A 170 -8.03 5.13 -3.48
N THR A 171 -9.30 5.17 -3.84
CA THR A 171 -10.42 5.06 -2.91
C THR A 171 -11.58 4.26 -3.52
N VAL A 172 -12.42 3.67 -2.68
CA VAL A 172 -13.69 3.08 -3.12
C VAL A 172 -14.72 4.21 -3.19
N LEU A 173 -15.39 4.33 -4.33
CA LEU A 173 -16.45 5.30 -4.57
C LEU A 173 -17.81 4.73 -4.14
N ALA A 174 -18.81 5.61 -4.00
CA ALA A 174 -20.14 5.22 -3.55
C ALA A 174 -20.84 4.21 -4.48
N ASN A 175 -20.48 4.19 -5.78
CA ASN A 175 -20.97 3.23 -6.76
C ASN A 175 -20.21 1.88 -6.73
N GLY A 176 -19.22 1.72 -5.86
CA GLY A 176 -18.37 0.53 -5.76
C GLY A 176 -17.16 0.50 -6.71
N ASN A 177 -17.02 1.50 -7.60
CA ASN A 177 -15.84 1.63 -8.43
C ASN A 177 -14.64 2.14 -7.63
N ILE A 178 -13.46 2.03 -8.23
CA ILE A 178 -12.20 2.47 -7.66
C ILE A 178 -11.79 3.77 -8.36
N GLY A 179 -11.81 4.86 -7.60
CA GLY A 179 -11.25 6.13 -8.04
C GLY A 179 -9.74 6.14 -7.82
N ILE A 180 -8.98 6.61 -8.81
CA ILE A 180 -7.51 6.59 -8.80
C ILE A 180 -7.00 7.97 -9.19
N VAL A 181 -6.23 8.59 -8.31
CA VAL A 181 -5.45 9.79 -8.61
C VAL A 181 -3.99 9.41 -8.78
N PHE A 182 -3.33 9.91 -9.83
CA PHE A 182 -1.94 9.58 -10.11
C PHE A 182 -1.18 10.69 -10.83
N GLU A 183 0.15 10.71 -10.65
CA GLU A 183 1.08 11.56 -11.39
C GLU A 183 1.41 10.95 -12.74
N ARG A 184 1.35 11.73 -13.83
CA ARG A 184 1.76 11.28 -15.18
C ARG A 184 2.60 12.30 -15.94
N ASP A 185 3.23 11.80 -17.00
CA ASP A 185 4.04 12.55 -17.96
C ASP A 185 5.14 13.37 -17.31
N ASN A 186 6.01 12.67 -16.56
CA ASN A 186 7.11 13.27 -15.81
C ASN A 186 6.64 14.37 -14.85
N TYR A 187 5.61 14.04 -14.06
CA TYR A 187 5.06 14.91 -13.02
C TYR A 187 4.35 16.18 -13.54
N ALA A 188 4.13 16.29 -14.86
CA ALA A 188 3.46 17.44 -15.46
C ALA A 188 1.97 17.51 -15.08
N PHE A 189 1.34 16.36 -14.80
CA PHE A 189 -0.08 16.30 -14.49
C PHE A 189 -0.37 15.41 -13.29
N ILE A 190 -1.36 15.84 -12.51
CA ILE A 190 -2.15 14.98 -11.62
C ILE A 190 -3.43 14.64 -12.38
N SER A 191 -3.69 13.35 -12.58
CA SER A 191 -4.85 12.86 -13.32
C SER A 191 -5.72 11.96 -12.45
N TYR A 192 -7.01 11.96 -12.76
CA TYR A 192 -7.99 11.09 -12.14
C TYR A 192 -8.53 10.11 -13.19
N CYS A 193 -8.74 8.86 -12.79
CA CYS A 193 -9.54 7.90 -13.53
C CYS A 193 -10.38 7.06 -12.57
N GLU A 194 -11.41 6.42 -13.11
CA GLU A 194 -12.30 5.53 -12.38
C GLU A 194 -12.34 4.19 -13.10
N VAL A 195 -12.21 3.10 -12.35
CA VAL A 195 -12.28 1.74 -12.89
C VAL A 195 -13.20 0.86 -12.05
N SER A 196 -13.98 0.02 -12.72
CA SER A 196 -14.78 -1.02 -12.06
C SER A 196 -13.92 -2.24 -11.71
N LEU A 197 -14.35 -3.03 -10.71
CA LEU A 197 -13.75 -4.34 -10.45
C LEU A 197 -13.92 -5.29 -11.65
N GLN A 198 -15.08 -5.29 -12.32
CA GLN A 198 -15.31 -6.16 -13.49
C GLN A 198 -14.24 -5.94 -14.57
N TRP A 199 -13.97 -4.68 -14.93
CA TRP A 199 -12.93 -4.32 -15.89
C TRP A 199 -11.53 -4.79 -15.45
N LEU A 200 -11.19 -4.62 -14.16
CA LEU A 200 -9.91 -5.10 -13.62
C LEU A 200 -9.79 -6.62 -13.72
N GLU A 201 -10.87 -7.34 -13.42
CA GLU A 201 -10.93 -8.80 -13.38
C GLU A 201 -11.13 -9.46 -14.75
N GLY A 202 -11.51 -8.67 -15.76
CA GLY A 202 -11.69 -9.13 -17.15
C GLY A 202 -13.04 -9.77 -17.43
N PHE A 203 -14.06 -9.36 -16.69
CA PHE A 203 -15.47 -9.68 -16.93
C PHE A 203 -16.21 -8.52 -17.60
#